data_AF-A0A160M7C2-F1
#
_entry.id   AF-A0A160M7C2-F1
#
_cell.length_a   1.000
_cell.length_b   1.000
_cell.length_c   1.000
_cell.angle_alpha   90.00
_cell.angle_beta   90.00
_cell.angle_gamma   90.00
#
_symmetry.space_group_name_H-M   'P 1'
#
loop_
_entity.id
_entity.type
_entity.pdbx_description
1 polymer ?
#
loop_
_entity_poly.entity_id
_entity_poly.type
_entity_poly.pdbx_seq_one_letter_code
_entity_poly.pdbx_strand_id
1 'polypeptide(L)'
;MKKWGFLLLLVLCLGLSYINMDSLFEPKIEIQQYNQYEPDQEEDERTESNSSKKEITEDQIYLGNLLLVNSSYPVQPESVKSDIINLSAHGELTQGYGLLGSEIYLSEDIAHRFSEMMAAAEEEEVRNFSITSGFRDFDEQNALYQEMGSDYALPAGYSEHNLGLSLDVGSTQMRMAEAPEGKWIEQNAWKYGFILRYPKDKTDVTGIQYEPWHIRYVGFPHSAIMKEKNFALEEYLDYLKKETHISMSMNGEKYNIAYYPISQSKTINVPAHSHVEISGNNMDGVIVTVKE
;
A
#
# COMPACT_ATOMS: atom_id res chain seq x y z
N MET A 1 -41.66 47.82 46.21
CA MET A 1 -41.02 47.82 44.88
C MET A 1 -40.13 46.59 44.83
N LYS A 2 -40.19 45.56 43.97
CA LYS A 2 -40.92 45.13 42.77
C LYS A 2 -41.00 43.58 42.89
N LYS A 3 -42.18 42.95 42.90
CA LYS A 3 -42.78 42.10 41.83
C LYS A 3 -41.83 41.26 40.95
N TRP A 4 -42.08 39.93 41.00
CA TRP A 4 -42.16 38.95 39.89
C TRP A 4 -40.83 38.57 39.19
N GLY A 5 -40.58 37.34 38.74
CA GLY A 5 -41.43 36.17 38.55
C GLY A 5 -40.60 35.02 37.94
N PHE A 6 -41.24 33.86 37.85
CA PHE A 6 -40.89 32.68 37.06
C PHE A 6 -39.92 32.91 35.88
N LEU A 7 -38.85 32.11 35.80
CA LEU A 7 -38.43 31.51 34.54
C LEU A 7 -37.60 30.23 34.79
N LEU A 8 -38.33 29.13 34.92
CA LEU A 8 -37.87 27.80 34.53
C LEU A 8 -37.66 27.87 33.02
N LEU A 9 -36.41 27.94 32.56
CA LEU A 9 -36.08 27.86 31.14
C LEU A 9 -34.81 27.05 30.96
N LEU A 10 -35.03 25.76 30.66
CA LEU A 10 -34.33 25.02 29.62
C LEU A 10 -32.86 25.43 29.41
N VAL A 11 -31.97 24.82 30.19
CA VAL A 11 -30.64 24.44 29.71
C VAL A 11 -30.60 22.92 29.64
N LEU A 12 -31.51 22.37 28.83
CA LEU A 12 -31.39 21.06 28.24
C LEU A 12 -30.77 21.28 26.85
N CYS A 13 -29.79 20.46 26.49
CA CYS A 13 -29.14 20.39 25.17
C CYS A 13 -27.99 21.38 24.89
N LEU A 14 -26.90 21.28 25.64
CA LEU A 14 -25.54 21.40 25.06
C LEU A 14 -24.60 20.36 25.70
N GLY A 15 -25.09 19.14 25.86
CA GLY A 15 -24.22 17.97 25.79
C GLY A 15 -24.04 17.66 24.32
N LEU A 16 -23.22 18.46 23.63
CA LEU A 16 -22.60 18.00 22.38
C LEU A 16 -21.68 16.86 22.80
N SER A 17 -22.26 15.66 22.88
CA SER A 17 -21.53 14.45 22.59
C SER A 17 -20.72 14.75 21.33
N TYR A 18 -19.40 14.80 21.51
CA TYR A 18 -18.42 14.71 20.43
C TYR A 18 -18.61 13.32 19.82
N ILE A 19 -19.74 13.13 19.12
CA ILE A 19 -19.92 12.04 18.18
C ILE A 19 -18.91 12.40 17.12
N ASN A 20 -17.88 11.57 17.04
CA ASN A 20 -16.83 11.65 16.06
C ASN A 20 -17.50 11.74 14.68
N MET A 21 -17.62 12.96 14.15
CA MET A 21 -18.33 13.24 12.89
C MET A 21 -17.55 12.67 11.70
N ASP A 22 -16.33 12.18 11.95
CA ASP A 22 -15.49 11.41 11.03
C ASP A 22 -16.11 10.04 10.69
N SER A 23 -16.94 9.47 11.57
CA SER A 23 -17.58 8.16 11.35
C SER A 23 -18.70 8.19 10.30
N LEU A 24 -19.21 9.37 9.93
CA LEU A 24 -20.33 9.48 8.97
C LEU A 24 -19.89 9.51 7.51
N PHE A 25 -18.59 9.61 7.23
CA PHE A 25 -18.05 9.75 5.89
C PHE A 25 -16.85 8.84 5.59
N GLU A 26 -16.59 7.80 6.39
CA GLU A 26 -15.63 6.78 5.97
C GLU A 26 -16.18 6.06 4.72
N PRO A 27 -15.42 6.03 3.61
CA PRO A 27 -15.87 5.38 2.39
C PRO A 27 -16.04 3.89 2.67
N LYS A 28 -17.26 3.39 2.45
CA LYS A 28 -17.58 1.98 2.67
C LYS A 28 -16.89 1.14 1.58
N ILE A 29 -15.91 0.34 1.98
CA ILE A 29 -15.25 -0.63 1.11
C ILE A 29 -16.16 -1.85 1.00
N GLU A 30 -16.61 -2.16 -0.22
CA GLU A 30 -17.38 -3.38 -0.50
C GLU A 30 -16.52 -4.33 -1.30
N ILE A 31 -16.15 -5.46 -0.70
CA ILE A 31 -15.39 -6.54 -1.34
C ILE A 31 -16.35 -7.67 -1.66
N GLN A 32 -16.46 -8.03 -2.94
CA GLN A 32 -17.25 -9.17 -3.39
C GLN A 32 -16.31 -10.31 -3.83
N GLN A 33 -16.64 -11.52 -3.41
CA GLN A 33 -15.95 -12.75 -3.79
C GLN A 33 -16.82 -13.52 -4.77
N TYR A 34 -16.20 -14.09 -5.80
CA TYR A 34 -16.89 -14.97 -6.73
C TYR A 34 -16.58 -16.42 -6.35
N ASN A 35 -17.55 -17.12 -5.76
CA ASN A 35 -17.41 -18.55 -5.45
C ASN A 35 -17.54 -19.37 -6.74
N GLN A 36 -16.41 -19.93 -7.20
CA GLN A 36 -16.26 -20.89 -8.30
C GLN A 36 -16.76 -20.41 -9.68
N TYR A 37 -15.92 -20.65 -10.69
CA TYR A 37 -16.30 -20.62 -12.11
C TYR A 37 -17.59 -21.46 -12.32
N GLU A 38 -18.74 -20.82 -12.45
CA GLU A 38 -19.81 -21.35 -13.30
C GLU A 38 -19.40 -21.00 -14.74
N PRO A 39 -19.22 -21.98 -15.63
CA PRO A 39 -18.99 -21.66 -17.03
C PRO A 39 -20.27 -21.02 -17.56
N ASP A 40 -20.18 -19.77 -17.99
CA ASP A 40 -21.25 -19.09 -18.71
C ASP A 40 -21.70 -19.99 -19.88
N GLN A 41 -22.84 -20.67 -19.68
CA GLN A 41 -23.64 -21.20 -20.77
C GLN A 41 -24.67 -20.13 -21.11
N GLU A 42 -24.26 -19.21 -21.98
CA GLU A 42 -25.05 -18.65 -23.08
C GLU A 42 -24.18 -17.60 -23.77
N GLU A 43 -23.53 -18.01 -24.87
CA GLU A 43 -22.96 -17.09 -25.86
C GLU A 43 -24.09 -16.21 -26.41
N ASP A 44 -24.21 -14.98 -25.90
CA ASP A 44 -24.81 -13.90 -26.67
C ASP A 44 -23.69 -13.33 -27.57
N GLU A 45 -23.77 -13.65 -28.87
CA GLU A 45 -22.81 -13.32 -29.95
C GLU A 45 -22.65 -11.81 -30.23
N ARG A 46 -22.59 -10.94 -29.21
CA ARG A 46 -22.52 -9.47 -29.38
C ARG A 46 -21.41 -8.73 -28.63
N THR A 47 -20.48 -9.39 -27.95
CA THR A 47 -19.42 -8.72 -27.17
C THR A 47 -17.97 -9.12 -27.49
N GLU A 48 -17.66 -9.55 -28.72
CA GLU A 48 -16.26 -9.78 -29.12
C GLU A 48 -15.44 -8.49 -29.35
N SER A 49 -16.04 -7.29 -29.36
CA SER A 49 -15.33 -6.07 -29.78
C SER A 49 -14.57 -5.29 -28.70
N ASN A 50 -14.71 -5.62 -27.41
CA ASN A 50 -14.21 -4.77 -26.30
C ASN A 50 -13.19 -5.47 -25.38
N SER A 51 -12.47 -6.50 -25.84
CA SER A 51 -11.37 -7.10 -25.07
C SER A 51 -10.05 -7.02 -25.83
N SER A 52 -8.95 -6.84 -25.11
CA SER A 52 -7.59 -6.90 -25.63
C SER A 52 -6.85 -8.10 -25.03
N LYS A 53 -6.03 -8.76 -25.85
CA LYS A 53 -5.20 -9.89 -25.42
C LYS A 53 -3.88 -9.37 -24.90
N LYS A 54 -3.52 -9.74 -23.67
CA LYS A 54 -2.21 -9.44 -23.09
C LYS A 54 -1.46 -10.73 -22.83
N GLU A 55 -0.25 -10.82 -23.36
CA GLU A 55 0.65 -11.94 -23.08
C GLU A 55 1.36 -11.70 -21.75
N ILE A 56 1.34 -12.73 -20.90
CA ILE A 56 2.03 -12.78 -19.61
C ILE A 56 3.13 -13.83 -19.73
N THR A 57 4.38 -13.39 -19.63
CA THR A 57 5.56 -14.25 -19.58
C THR A 57 5.90 -14.63 -18.14
N GLU A 58 6.77 -15.62 -17.96
CA GLU A 58 7.25 -16.04 -16.63
C GLU A 58 7.98 -14.89 -15.90
N ASP A 59 8.72 -14.05 -16.61
CA ASP A 59 9.43 -12.90 -16.04
C ASP A 59 8.49 -11.91 -15.32
N GLN A 60 7.22 -11.84 -15.74
CA GLN A 60 6.22 -10.97 -15.11
C GLN A 60 5.94 -11.33 -13.64
N ILE A 61 6.26 -12.55 -13.19
CA ILE A 61 6.17 -12.98 -11.78
C ILE A 61 7.08 -12.13 -10.87
N TYR A 62 8.14 -11.57 -11.43
CA TYR A 62 9.16 -10.81 -10.70
C TYR A 62 9.04 -9.29 -10.90
N LEU A 63 8.00 -8.80 -11.57
CA LEU A 63 7.80 -7.39 -11.87
C LEU A 63 6.49 -6.86 -11.27
N GLY A 64 6.51 -5.65 -10.70
CA GLY A 64 5.31 -4.94 -10.24
C GLY A 64 5.35 -4.56 -8.77
N ASN A 65 4.20 -4.12 -8.23
CA ASN A 65 4.11 -3.49 -6.91
C ASN A 65 3.79 -4.48 -5.77
N LEU A 66 3.29 -5.68 -6.08
CA LEU A 66 2.86 -6.71 -5.13
C LEU A 66 3.88 -7.83 -4.91
N LEU A 67 5.16 -7.57 -5.22
CA LEU A 67 6.24 -8.53 -5.01
C LEU A 67 6.43 -8.79 -3.52
N LEU A 68 6.28 -10.05 -3.11
CA LEU A 68 6.61 -10.46 -1.75
C LEU A 68 8.11 -10.67 -1.63
N VAL A 69 8.76 -9.85 -0.81
CA VAL A 69 10.17 -10.02 -0.49
C VAL A 69 10.31 -10.22 1.00
N ASN A 70 10.88 -11.37 1.36
CA ASN A 70 11.11 -11.79 2.74
C ASN A 70 12.18 -12.89 2.75
N SER A 71 12.41 -13.54 3.90
CA SER A 71 13.42 -14.59 4.07
C SER A 71 13.29 -15.80 3.14
N SER A 72 12.14 -16.00 2.50
CA SER A 72 11.88 -17.12 1.57
C SER A 72 11.94 -16.71 0.10
N TYR A 73 11.62 -15.45 -0.21
CA TYR A 73 11.49 -14.94 -1.58
C TYR A 73 12.41 -13.73 -1.76
N PRO A 74 13.61 -13.90 -2.36
CA PRO A 74 14.53 -12.80 -2.58
C PRO A 74 14.07 -11.92 -3.76
N VAL A 75 14.62 -10.70 -3.81
CA VAL A 75 14.58 -9.79 -4.94
C VAL A 75 15.32 -10.40 -6.13
N GLN A 76 14.69 -10.39 -7.30
CA GLN A 76 15.39 -10.64 -8.56
C GLN A 76 15.96 -9.31 -9.11
N PRO A 77 17.10 -9.32 -9.83
CA PRO A 77 17.68 -8.10 -10.41
C PRO A 77 16.69 -7.30 -11.25
N GLU A 78 15.82 -7.97 -12.01
CA GLU A 78 14.77 -7.35 -12.83
C GLU A 78 13.62 -6.76 -12.00
N SER A 79 13.45 -7.17 -10.74
CA SER A 79 12.40 -6.65 -9.84
C SER A 79 12.64 -5.22 -9.37
N VAL A 80 13.88 -4.73 -9.47
CA VAL A 80 14.25 -3.39 -9.02
C VAL A 80 13.57 -2.35 -9.91
N LYS A 81 12.89 -1.37 -9.30
CA LYS A 81 12.27 -0.26 -10.01
C LYS A 81 13.31 0.46 -10.88
N SER A 82 12.97 0.74 -12.14
CA SER A 82 13.90 1.36 -13.09
C SER A 82 14.02 2.89 -12.95
N ASP A 83 13.10 3.50 -12.21
CA ASP A 83 12.93 4.95 -12.01
C ASP A 83 13.50 5.43 -10.66
N ILE A 84 14.57 4.81 -10.18
CA ILE A 84 15.23 5.24 -8.93
C ILE A 84 15.95 6.58 -9.16
N ILE A 85 15.61 7.58 -8.35
CA ILE A 85 16.20 8.92 -8.38
C ILE A 85 16.71 9.31 -7.00
N ASN A 86 17.70 10.21 -6.93
CA ASN A 86 18.15 10.82 -5.67
C ASN A 86 17.21 11.96 -5.28
N LEU A 87 16.42 11.79 -4.22
CA LEU A 87 15.41 12.77 -3.80
C LEU A 87 15.98 14.15 -3.41
N SER A 88 17.24 14.22 -2.97
CA SER A 88 17.85 15.51 -2.60
C SER A 88 18.08 16.43 -3.81
N ALA A 89 18.13 15.87 -5.03
CA ALA A 89 18.21 16.62 -6.27
C ALA A 89 16.84 17.09 -6.79
N HIS A 90 15.73 16.65 -6.16
CA HIS A 90 14.35 16.87 -6.59
C HIS A 90 13.54 17.57 -5.49
N GLY A 91 13.80 18.87 -5.32
CA GLY A 91 13.14 19.71 -4.30
C GLY A 91 11.61 19.79 -4.44
N GLU A 92 11.10 19.59 -5.66
CA GLU A 92 9.68 19.50 -5.98
C GLU A 92 9.00 18.27 -5.38
N LEU A 93 9.73 17.16 -5.21
CA LEU A 93 9.20 15.90 -4.65
C LEU A 93 9.30 15.85 -3.13
N THR A 94 10.11 16.72 -2.52
CA THR A 94 10.39 16.72 -1.07
C THR A 94 9.64 17.82 -0.32
N GLN A 95 8.58 18.36 -0.91
CA GLN A 95 7.70 19.33 -0.24
C GLN A 95 6.87 18.62 0.83
N GLY A 96 6.81 19.22 2.04
CA GLY A 96 6.01 18.72 3.16
C GLY A 96 6.74 17.75 4.11
N TYR A 97 7.99 17.36 3.83
CA TYR A 97 8.77 16.49 4.71
C TYR A 97 10.29 16.72 4.56
N GLY A 98 11.07 16.22 5.52
CA GLY A 98 12.54 16.30 5.50
C GLY A 98 13.24 15.06 4.92
N LEU A 99 14.52 15.19 4.57
CA LEU A 99 15.40 14.06 4.30
C LEU A 99 16.48 13.98 5.39
N LEU A 100 16.76 12.78 5.91
CA LEU A 100 17.82 12.60 6.92
C LEU A 100 19.24 12.78 6.35
N GLY A 101 19.40 12.72 5.03
CA GLY A 101 20.67 12.93 4.33
C GLY A 101 20.47 13.24 2.84
N SER A 102 21.56 13.52 2.13
CA SER A 102 21.53 13.78 0.68
C SER A 102 21.44 12.51 -0.17
N GLU A 103 21.84 11.37 0.38
CA GLU A 103 21.85 10.08 -0.34
C GLU A 103 20.60 9.28 0.01
N ILE A 104 19.43 9.82 -0.34
CA ILE A 104 18.15 9.12 -0.23
C ILE A 104 17.58 8.92 -1.62
N TYR A 105 17.48 7.66 -2.02
CA TYR A 105 17.00 7.25 -3.32
C TYR A 105 15.60 6.66 -3.22
N LEU A 106 14.74 6.83 -4.22
CA LEU A 106 13.42 6.20 -4.27
C LEU A 106 12.93 6.14 -5.71
N SER A 107 11.99 5.25 -6.02
CA SER A 107 11.24 5.34 -7.27
C SER A 107 10.55 6.69 -7.39
N GLU A 108 10.68 7.36 -8.53
CA GLU A 108 10.03 8.64 -8.81
C GLU A 108 8.50 8.56 -8.67
N ASP A 109 7.86 7.51 -9.21
CA ASP A 109 6.41 7.29 -9.04
C ASP A 109 6.01 7.19 -7.56
N ILE A 110 6.81 6.48 -6.76
CA ILE A 110 6.52 6.31 -5.33
C ILE A 110 6.78 7.59 -4.55
N ALA A 111 7.81 8.35 -4.93
CA ALA A 111 8.07 9.66 -4.34
C ALA A 111 6.87 10.58 -4.54
N HIS A 112 6.29 10.66 -5.75
CA HIS A 112 5.08 11.43 -6.02
C HIS A 112 3.90 11.01 -5.12
N ARG A 113 3.63 9.71 -5.00
CA ARG A 113 2.55 9.20 -4.14
C ARG A 113 2.79 9.48 -2.67
N PHE A 114 4.04 9.42 -2.24
CA PHE A 114 4.41 9.79 -0.89
C PHE A 114 4.21 11.29 -0.64
N SER A 115 4.58 12.16 -1.59
CA SER A 115 4.31 13.60 -1.50
C SER A 115 2.80 13.90 -1.40
N GLU A 116 1.96 13.21 -2.16
CA GLU A 116 0.49 13.32 -2.06
C GLU A 116 -0.01 12.91 -0.66
N MET A 117 0.53 11.82 -0.11
CA MET A 117 0.21 11.38 1.25
C MET A 117 0.63 12.41 2.31
N MET A 118 1.82 13.01 2.17
CA MET A 118 2.31 14.04 3.11
C MET A 118 1.50 15.33 3.02
N ALA A 119 1.07 15.74 1.83
CA ALA A 119 0.21 16.90 1.66
C ALA A 119 -1.13 16.73 2.41
N ALA A 120 -1.72 15.54 2.36
CA ALA A 120 -2.95 15.25 3.10
C ALA A 120 -2.74 15.20 4.62
N ALA A 121 -1.58 14.70 5.08
CA ALA A 121 -1.24 14.74 6.50
C ALA A 121 -1.10 16.18 7.01
N GLU A 122 -0.56 17.08 6.18
CA GLU A 122 -0.42 18.50 6.49
C GLU A 122 -1.78 19.19 6.66
N GLU A 123 -2.80 18.81 5.89
CA GLU A 123 -4.18 19.31 6.06
C GLU A 123 -4.78 18.95 7.45
N GLU A 124 -4.27 17.89 8.07
CA GLU A 124 -4.61 17.46 9.44
C GLU A 124 -3.59 17.94 10.49
N GLU A 125 -2.73 18.91 10.13
CA GLU A 125 -1.68 19.49 10.98
C GLU A 125 -0.58 18.49 11.43
N VAL A 126 -0.43 17.35 10.74
CA VAL A 126 0.63 16.36 10.98
C VAL A 126 1.73 16.55 9.93
N ARG A 127 2.90 17.07 10.34
CA ARG A 127 3.89 17.62 9.38
C ARG A 127 5.36 17.35 9.69
N ASN A 128 5.69 16.67 10.78
CA ASN A 128 7.10 16.53 11.19
C ASN A 128 7.78 15.31 10.58
N PHE A 129 7.35 14.88 9.40
CA PHE A 129 7.87 13.69 8.73
C PHE A 129 9.29 13.91 8.19
N SER A 130 10.07 12.85 8.16
CA SER A 130 11.31 12.77 7.38
C SER A 130 11.49 11.38 6.77
N ILE A 131 12.04 11.29 5.56
CA ILE A 131 12.52 10.00 5.05
C ILE A 131 13.90 9.75 5.65
N THR A 132 14.07 8.58 6.26
CA THR A 132 15.34 8.15 6.87
C THR A 132 16.08 7.13 6.01
N SER A 133 15.36 6.34 5.21
CA SER A 133 15.93 5.42 4.23
C SER A 133 14.93 5.18 3.10
N GLY A 134 15.42 5.02 1.86
CA GLY A 134 14.61 4.68 0.69
C GLY A 134 15.17 3.45 0.00
N PHE A 135 15.30 3.47 -1.33
CA PHE A 135 16.04 2.45 -2.06
C PHE A 135 17.46 2.27 -1.51
N ARG A 136 17.86 1.00 -1.37
CA ARG A 136 19.23 0.58 -1.09
C ARG A 136 19.63 -0.44 -2.14
N ASP A 137 20.77 -0.27 -2.78
CA ASP A 137 21.28 -1.31 -3.67
C ASP A 137 21.80 -2.53 -2.89
N PHE A 138 22.22 -3.57 -3.61
CA PHE A 138 22.70 -4.81 -2.98
C PHE A 138 24.02 -4.61 -2.20
N ASP A 139 24.90 -3.71 -2.66
CA ASP A 139 26.18 -3.46 -2.01
C ASP A 139 25.97 -2.67 -0.70
N GLU A 140 25.11 -1.65 -0.73
CA GLU A 140 24.68 -0.89 0.44
C GLU A 140 24.00 -1.79 1.47
N GLN A 141 23.07 -2.66 1.03
CA GLN A 141 22.40 -3.60 1.91
C GLN A 141 23.38 -4.61 2.53
N ASN A 142 24.34 -5.11 1.75
CA ASN A 142 25.38 -6.01 2.25
C ASN A 142 26.28 -5.30 3.26
N ALA A 143 26.71 -4.07 3.00
CA ALA A 143 27.50 -3.29 3.94
C ALA A 143 26.78 -3.10 5.28
N LEU A 144 25.49 -2.72 5.24
CA LEU A 144 24.68 -2.60 6.44
C LEU A 144 24.55 -3.93 7.19
N TYR A 145 24.34 -5.04 6.47
CA TYR A 145 24.26 -6.37 7.07
C TYR A 145 25.55 -6.75 7.81
N GLN A 146 26.71 -6.47 7.21
CA GLN A 146 28.00 -6.73 7.85
C GLN A 146 28.24 -5.84 9.09
N GLU A 147 27.75 -4.59 9.06
CA GLU A 147 27.91 -3.65 10.17
C GLU A 147 26.97 -3.95 11.35
N MET A 148 25.68 -4.16 11.06
CA MET A 148 24.63 -4.24 12.08
C MET A 148 24.32 -5.68 12.52
N GLY A 149 24.67 -6.67 11.70
CA GLY A 149 24.39 -8.08 11.95
C GLY A 149 22.93 -8.49 11.66
N SER A 150 22.69 -9.80 11.73
CA SER A 150 21.41 -10.44 11.38
C SER A 150 20.25 -10.11 12.32
N ASP A 151 20.53 -9.59 13.50
CA ASP A 151 19.50 -9.19 14.47
C ASP A 151 18.80 -7.89 14.05
N TYR A 152 19.41 -7.13 13.13
CA TYR A 152 18.94 -5.81 12.71
C TYR A 152 18.73 -5.69 11.20
N ALA A 153 19.62 -6.28 10.40
CA ALA A 153 19.59 -6.15 8.95
C ALA A 153 19.36 -7.51 8.29
N LEU A 154 18.64 -7.48 7.16
CA LEU A 154 18.48 -8.63 6.28
C LEU A 154 19.65 -8.69 5.27
N PRO A 155 20.05 -9.89 4.83
CA PRO A 155 21.06 -10.03 3.77
C PRO A 155 20.58 -9.36 2.48
N ALA A 156 21.54 -8.94 1.63
CA ALA A 156 21.24 -8.37 0.32
C ALA A 156 20.34 -9.31 -0.51
N GLY A 157 19.32 -8.75 -1.16
CA GLY A 157 18.31 -9.53 -1.86
C GLY A 157 17.11 -9.93 -1.00
N TYR A 158 17.16 -9.78 0.33
CA TYR A 158 16.04 -10.14 1.21
C TYR A 158 15.39 -8.91 1.87
N SER A 159 15.85 -7.71 1.53
CA SER A 159 15.31 -6.43 2.01
C SER A 159 14.39 -5.81 0.97
N GLU A 160 13.20 -5.36 1.36
CA GLU A 160 12.28 -4.68 0.44
C GLU A 160 12.83 -3.34 -0.07
N HIS A 161 13.80 -2.73 0.64
CA HIS A 161 14.49 -1.54 0.14
C HIS A 161 15.26 -1.80 -1.16
N ASN A 162 15.64 -3.05 -1.44
CA ASN A 162 16.26 -3.41 -2.72
C ASN A 162 15.28 -3.30 -3.90
N LEU A 163 13.96 -3.22 -3.69
CA LEU A 163 12.98 -3.04 -4.78
C LEU A 163 12.81 -1.58 -5.19
N GLY A 164 13.06 -0.64 -4.27
CA GLY A 164 12.64 0.75 -4.40
C GLY A 164 11.14 0.96 -4.19
N LEU A 165 10.45 -0.02 -3.58
CA LEU A 165 9.02 0.04 -3.21
C LEU A 165 8.78 0.40 -1.74
N SER A 166 9.81 0.37 -0.90
CA SER A 166 9.72 0.63 0.53
C SER A 166 10.58 1.82 0.95
N LEU A 167 10.17 2.45 2.04
CA LEU A 167 10.89 3.56 2.67
C LEU A 167 10.67 3.54 4.18
N ASP A 168 11.70 3.99 4.89
CA ASP A 168 11.64 4.25 6.32
C ASP A 168 11.33 5.73 6.53
N VAL A 169 10.26 6.00 7.28
CA VAL A 169 9.79 7.34 7.62
C VAL A 169 9.98 7.58 9.11
N GLY A 170 10.57 8.70 9.46
CA GLY A 170 10.77 9.19 10.82
C GLY A 170 9.88 10.39 11.16
N SER A 171 9.85 10.72 12.44
CA SER A 171 9.36 12.01 12.95
C SER A 171 10.54 12.79 13.51
N THR A 172 10.61 14.08 13.19
CA THR A 172 11.66 14.97 13.71
C THR A 172 11.45 15.35 15.17
N GLN A 173 10.32 14.96 15.77
CA GLN A 173 9.96 15.31 17.16
C GLN A 173 10.20 14.17 18.15
N MET A 174 9.88 12.93 17.76
CA MET A 174 9.98 11.77 18.65
C MET A 174 10.01 10.46 17.86
N ARG A 175 10.11 9.33 18.57
CA ARG A 175 10.09 8.01 17.95
C ARG A 175 8.75 7.76 17.26
N MET A 176 8.78 7.16 16.07
CA MET A 176 7.57 6.88 15.28
C MET A 176 6.49 6.10 16.05
N ALA A 177 6.88 5.21 16.97
CA ALA A 177 5.93 4.46 17.80
C ALA A 177 5.05 5.34 18.72
N GLU A 178 5.50 6.54 19.01
CA GLU A 178 4.88 7.51 19.94
C GLU A 178 4.38 8.76 19.20
N ALA A 179 4.93 9.03 18.01
CA ALA A 179 4.69 10.23 17.23
C ALA A 179 3.28 10.27 16.62
N PRO A 180 2.65 11.47 16.51
CA PRO A 180 1.45 11.67 15.71
C PRO A 180 1.63 11.19 14.26
N GLU A 181 2.82 11.40 13.70
CA GLU A 181 3.20 10.97 12.34
C GLU A 181 3.03 9.46 12.14
N GLY A 182 3.52 8.64 13.08
CA GLY A 182 3.41 7.18 12.98
C GLY A 182 1.96 6.70 13.10
N LYS A 183 1.18 7.31 14.01
CA LYS A 183 -0.24 7.00 14.17
C LYS A 183 -1.05 7.40 12.93
N TRP A 184 -0.73 8.54 12.33
CA TRP A 184 -1.38 9.01 11.12
C TRP A 184 -1.10 8.07 9.94
N ILE A 185 0.15 7.64 9.74
CA ILE A 185 0.52 6.65 8.71
C ILE A 185 -0.26 5.35 8.88
N GLU A 186 -0.29 4.78 10.09
CA GLU A 186 -1.02 3.54 10.39
C GLU A 186 -2.52 3.64 10.04
N GLN A 187 -3.10 4.82 10.18
CA GLN A 187 -4.52 5.09 9.91
C GLN A 187 -4.82 5.42 8.45
N ASN A 188 -3.91 6.10 7.75
CA ASN A 188 -4.23 6.78 6.49
C ASN A 188 -3.39 6.33 5.29
N ALA A 189 -2.24 5.69 5.48
CA ALA A 189 -1.31 5.38 4.38
C ALA A 189 -1.94 4.53 3.26
N TRP A 190 -2.89 3.67 3.62
CA TRP A 190 -3.62 2.82 2.68
C TRP A 190 -4.39 3.60 1.62
N LYS A 191 -4.82 4.83 1.91
CA LYS A 191 -5.53 5.69 0.95
C LYS A 191 -4.64 6.04 -0.26
N TYR A 192 -3.32 5.98 -0.08
CA TYR A 192 -2.31 6.37 -1.07
C TYR A 192 -1.54 5.18 -1.64
N GLY A 193 -1.99 3.95 -1.38
CA GLY A 193 -1.32 2.75 -1.88
C GLY A 193 -0.22 2.19 -0.97
N PHE A 194 0.00 2.78 0.21
CA PHE A 194 1.02 2.33 1.16
C PHE A 194 0.42 1.48 2.28
N ILE A 195 1.22 0.59 2.85
CA ILE A 195 0.90 -0.17 4.05
C ILE A 195 2.00 0.01 5.09
N LEU A 196 1.63 -0.09 6.36
CA LEU A 196 2.59 -0.40 7.42
C LEU A 196 3.01 -1.86 7.26
N ARG A 197 4.24 -2.12 6.82
CA ARG A 197 4.65 -3.45 6.37
C ARG A 197 4.77 -4.47 7.51
N TYR A 198 5.20 -4.00 8.68
CA TYR A 198 5.48 -4.82 9.86
C TYR A 198 4.69 -4.32 11.08
N PRO A 199 3.37 -4.56 11.14
CA PRO A 199 2.52 -4.18 12.27
C PRO A 199 2.71 -5.13 13.47
N LYS A 200 2.35 -4.65 14.68
CA LYS A 200 2.60 -5.36 15.96
C LYS A 200 1.97 -6.75 16.05
N ASP A 201 0.81 -6.93 15.43
CA ASP A 201 0.00 -8.14 15.50
C ASP A 201 0.33 -9.16 14.40
N LYS A 202 1.36 -8.92 13.58
CA LYS A 202 1.72 -9.77 12.43
C LYS A 202 3.14 -10.31 12.45
N THR A 203 3.86 -10.20 13.56
CA THR A 203 5.24 -10.73 13.67
C THR A 203 5.33 -12.23 13.39
N ASP A 204 4.33 -13.03 13.79
CA ASP A 204 4.29 -14.47 13.52
C ASP A 204 4.11 -14.78 12.02
N VAL A 205 3.61 -13.83 11.23
CA VAL A 205 3.38 -13.94 9.79
C VAL A 205 4.57 -13.39 9.00
N THR A 206 5.02 -12.19 9.32
CA THR A 206 6.09 -11.49 8.59
C THR A 206 7.48 -11.98 8.98
N GLY A 207 7.64 -12.55 10.18
CA GLY A 207 8.92 -12.89 10.78
C GLY A 207 9.74 -11.68 11.25
N ILE A 208 9.20 -10.47 11.13
CA ILE A 208 9.85 -9.20 11.48
C ILE A 208 9.09 -8.55 12.64
N GLN A 209 9.84 -7.98 13.58
CA GLN A 209 9.27 -7.26 14.72
C GLN A 209 8.53 -6.00 14.26
N TYR A 210 7.78 -5.39 15.17
CA TYR A 210 7.07 -4.14 14.86
C TYR A 210 8.01 -3.03 14.42
N GLU A 211 7.80 -2.50 13.22
CA GLU A 211 8.56 -1.38 12.65
C GLU A 211 7.61 -0.24 12.24
N PRO A 212 7.30 0.71 13.16
CA PRO A 212 6.38 1.83 12.89
C PRO A 212 6.85 2.80 11.82
N TRP A 213 8.11 2.71 11.40
CA TRP A 213 8.72 3.57 10.40
C TRP A 213 8.68 2.97 8.99
N HIS A 214 8.59 1.64 8.86
CA HIS A 214 8.77 0.96 7.57
C HIS A 214 7.44 0.84 6.83
N ILE A 215 7.30 1.60 5.75
CA ILE A 215 6.13 1.56 4.88
C ILE A 215 6.48 0.99 3.51
N ARG A 216 5.53 0.27 2.94
CA ARG A 216 5.66 -0.42 1.65
C ARG A 216 4.56 0.03 0.71
N TYR A 217 4.92 0.42 -0.50
CA TYR A 217 3.96 0.67 -1.57
C TYR A 217 3.49 -0.65 -2.20
N VAL A 218 2.17 -0.87 -2.20
CA VAL A 218 1.50 -2.03 -2.82
C VAL A 218 0.45 -1.61 -3.86
N GLY A 219 0.18 -0.30 -3.95
CA GLY A 219 -0.84 0.26 -4.84
C GLY A 219 -2.25 0.24 -4.25
N PHE A 220 -3.08 1.14 -4.79
CA PHE A 220 -4.53 1.12 -4.58
C PHE A 220 -5.15 0.33 -5.74
N PRO A 221 -6.13 -0.57 -5.52
CA PRO A 221 -6.95 -0.76 -4.32
C PRO A 221 -6.39 -1.76 -3.30
N HIS A 222 -5.24 -2.38 -3.56
CA HIS A 222 -4.69 -3.48 -2.76
C HIS A 222 -4.50 -3.10 -1.29
N SER A 223 -3.84 -1.97 -1.05
CA SER A 223 -3.67 -1.37 0.28
C SER A 223 -4.98 -1.17 1.04
N ALA A 224 -6.08 -0.79 0.36
CA ALA A 224 -7.39 -0.61 0.98
C ALA A 224 -8.01 -1.94 1.42
N ILE A 225 -7.89 -2.98 0.58
CA ILE A 225 -8.34 -4.33 0.93
C ILE A 225 -7.53 -4.87 2.12
N MET A 226 -6.21 -4.65 2.11
CA MET A 226 -5.34 -5.04 3.21
C MET A 226 -5.71 -4.33 4.51
N LYS A 227 -6.02 -3.03 4.45
CA LYS A 227 -6.49 -2.26 5.62
C LYS A 227 -7.80 -2.81 6.16
N GLU A 228 -8.80 -2.99 5.29
CA GLU A 228 -10.14 -3.47 5.66
C GLU A 228 -10.10 -4.88 6.29
N LYS A 229 -9.26 -5.76 5.74
CA LYS A 229 -9.13 -7.15 6.20
C LYS A 229 -8.10 -7.34 7.32
N ASN A 230 -7.37 -6.28 7.70
CA ASN A 230 -6.21 -6.33 8.59
C ASN A 230 -5.18 -7.40 8.17
N PHE A 231 -4.75 -7.35 6.90
CA PHE A 231 -3.77 -8.28 6.34
C PHE A 231 -2.35 -7.71 6.32
N ALA A 232 -1.37 -8.56 6.65
CA ALA A 232 -0.01 -8.41 6.16
C ALA A 232 0.06 -8.76 4.65
N LEU A 233 1.15 -8.39 3.97
CA LEU A 233 1.31 -8.66 2.53
C LEU A 233 1.26 -10.17 2.23
N GLU A 234 1.87 -10.98 3.08
CA GLU A 234 1.84 -12.44 3.02
C GLU A 234 0.41 -12.98 3.00
N GLU A 235 -0.40 -12.59 4.01
CA GLU A 235 -1.80 -13.02 4.12
C GLU A 235 -2.65 -12.54 2.93
N TYR A 236 -2.39 -11.32 2.45
CA TYR A 236 -3.12 -10.76 1.32
C TYR A 236 -2.86 -11.54 0.04
N LEU A 237 -1.61 -11.93 -0.23
CA LEU A 237 -1.27 -12.72 -1.40
C LEU A 237 -1.85 -14.13 -1.31
N ASP A 238 -1.82 -14.76 -0.13
CA ASP A 238 -2.50 -16.05 0.10
C ASP A 238 -4.02 -15.94 -0.10
N TYR A 239 -4.62 -14.84 0.36
CA TYR A 239 -6.03 -14.53 0.12
C TYR A 239 -6.34 -14.42 -1.36
N LEU A 240 -5.57 -13.65 -2.14
CA LEU A 240 -5.78 -13.52 -3.59
C LEU A 240 -5.61 -14.87 -4.32
N LYS A 241 -4.63 -15.68 -3.92
CA LYS A 241 -4.42 -17.03 -4.46
C LYS A 241 -5.61 -17.94 -4.22
N LYS A 242 -6.20 -17.85 -3.02
CA LYS A 242 -7.35 -18.67 -2.63
C LYS A 242 -8.63 -18.24 -3.35
N GLU A 243 -8.92 -16.94 -3.36
CA GLU A 243 -10.17 -16.42 -3.92
C GLU A 243 -10.12 -16.38 -5.45
N THR A 244 -8.93 -16.25 -6.05
CA THR A 244 -8.63 -16.15 -7.50
C THR A 244 -9.24 -14.95 -8.21
N HIS A 245 -10.44 -14.51 -7.84
CA HIS A 245 -11.11 -13.34 -8.36
C HIS A 245 -11.89 -12.62 -7.26
N ILE A 246 -11.63 -11.33 -7.08
CA ILE A 246 -12.37 -10.46 -6.18
C ILE A 246 -12.69 -9.15 -6.90
N SER A 247 -13.74 -8.48 -6.47
CA SER A 247 -13.96 -7.08 -6.83
C SER A 247 -14.02 -6.19 -5.59
N MET A 248 -13.55 -4.96 -5.73
CA MET A 248 -13.67 -3.91 -4.73
C MET A 248 -14.30 -2.68 -5.36
N SER A 249 -15.27 -2.09 -4.66
CA SER A 249 -15.81 -0.78 -5.03
C SER A 249 -15.51 0.25 -3.94
N MET A 250 -15.10 1.45 -4.34
CA MET A 250 -14.93 2.60 -3.43
C MET A 250 -15.20 3.90 -4.19
N ASN A 251 -15.99 4.79 -3.60
CA ASN A 251 -16.32 6.11 -4.17
C ASN A 251 -16.88 6.09 -5.62
N GLY A 252 -17.59 5.01 -5.98
CA GLY A 252 -18.16 4.83 -7.32
C GLY A 252 -17.18 4.29 -8.36
N GLU A 253 -15.91 4.07 -7.98
CA GLU A 253 -14.93 3.35 -8.80
C GLU A 253 -14.96 1.86 -8.45
N LYS A 254 -14.91 1.00 -9.47
CA LYS A 254 -14.90 -0.45 -9.31
C LYS A 254 -13.59 -1.01 -9.82
N TYR A 255 -13.05 -1.95 -9.05
CA TYR A 255 -11.82 -2.66 -9.34
C TYR A 255 -12.11 -4.14 -9.39
N ASN A 256 -11.66 -4.82 -10.45
CA ASN A 256 -11.63 -6.27 -10.50
C ASN A 256 -10.19 -6.73 -10.38
N ILE A 257 -9.95 -7.68 -9.49
CA ILE A 257 -8.62 -8.21 -9.19
C ILE A 257 -8.66 -9.71 -9.42
N ALA A 258 -7.77 -10.20 -10.28
CA ALA A 258 -7.66 -11.61 -10.60
C ALA A 258 -6.24 -12.11 -10.37
N TYR A 259 -6.09 -13.25 -9.71
CA TYR A 259 -4.83 -13.98 -9.61
C TYR A 259 -4.76 -15.07 -10.67
N TYR A 260 -3.62 -15.15 -11.35
CA TYR A 260 -3.32 -16.17 -12.34
C TYR A 260 -2.04 -16.91 -11.93
N PRO A 261 -2.10 -18.22 -11.65
CA PRO A 261 -0.88 -19.01 -11.50
C PRO A 261 -0.16 -19.09 -12.85
N ILE A 262 1.14 -18.83 -12.86
CA ILE A 262 1.97 -18.84 -14.06
C ILE A 262 3.00 -19.96 -13.92
N SER A 263 2.83 -21.00 -14.73
CA SER A 263 3.81 -22.09 -14.89
C SER A 263 4.45 -22.11 -16.27
N GLN A 264 3.85 -21.39 -17.22
CA GLN A 264 4.24 -21.19 -18.61
C GLN A 264 3.58 -19.89 -19.08
N SER A 265 4.11 -19.26 -20.14
CA SER A 265 3.50 -18.06 -20.72
C SER A 265 2.02 -18.29 -21.06
N LYS A 266 1.18 -17.29 -20.76
CA LYS A 266 -0.28 -17.36 -20.96
C LYS A 266 -0.82 -16.05 -21.50
N THR A 267 -1.81 -16.14 -22.38
CA THR A 267 -2.59 -14.97 -22.79
C THR A 267 -3.80 -14.80 -21.89
N ILE A 268 -4.00 -13.59 -21.39
CA ILE A 268 -5.19 -13.19 -20.66
C ILE A 268 -6.00 -12.19 -21.50
N ASN A 269 -7.32 -12.25 -21.38
CA ASN A 269 -8.20 -11.25 -21.94
C ASN A 269 -8.42 -10.17 -20.88
N VAL A 270 -8.16 -8.92 -21.23
CA VAL A 270 -8.44 -7.76 -20.38
C VAL A 270 -9.38 -6.80 -21.09
N PRO A 271 -10.27 -6.08 -20.40
CA PRO A 271 -11.16 -5.13 -21.05
C PRO A 271 -10.38 -4.09 -21.87
N ALA A 272 -10.89 -3.76 -23.05
CA ALA A 272 -10.33 -2.70 -23.88
C ALA A 272 -10.65 -1.35 -23.25
N HIS A 273 -9.66 -0.45 -23.19
CA HIS A 273 -9.75 0.91 -22.64
C HIS A 273 -9.86 1.06 -21.12
N SER A 274 -9.68 -0.01 -20.34
CA SER A 274 -9.51 0.07 -18.89
C SER A 274 -8.05 0.32 -18.51
N HIS A 275 -7.81 0.99 -17.38
CA HIS A 275 -6.48 1.01 -16.76
C HIS A 275 -6.18 -0.37 -16.16
N VAL A 276 -5.13 -1.02 -16.64
CA VAL A 276 -4.75 -2.39 -16.24
C VAL A 276 -3.37 -2.37 -15.63
N GLU A 277 -3.29 -2.75 -14.36
CA GLU A 277 -2.03 -3.00 -13.66
C GLU A 277 -1.81 -4.51 -13.56
N ILE A 278 -0.56 -4.91 -13.77
CA ILE A 278 -0.14 -6.30 -13.63
C ILE A 278 1.06 -6.32 -12.71
N SER A 279 0.96 -7.14 -11.67
CA SER A 279 2.07 -7.37 -10.76
C SER A 279 2.25 -8.85 -10.57
N GLY A 280 3.48 -9.32 -10.64
CA GLY A 280 3.86 -10.58 -10.03
C GLY A 280 3.70 -10.56 -8.53
N ASN A 281 3.69 -11.75 -7.92
CA ASN A 281 3.74 -11.94 -6.47
C ASN A 281 5.12 -12.34 -5.94
N ASN A 282 6.13 -12.44 -6.82
CA ASN A 282 7.48 -12.95 -6.53
C ASN A 282 7.54 -14.44 -6.15
N MET A 283 6.48 -15.22 -6.43
CA MET A 283 6.39 -16.63 -6.04
C MET A 283 6.05 -17.54 -7.23
N ASP A 284 4.86 -17.36 -7.80
CA ASP A 284 4.24 -18.39 -8.67
C ASP A 284 3.16 -17.84 -9.60
N GLY A 285 2.89 -16.53 -9.59
CA GLY A 285 1.81 -16.00 -10.39
C GLY A 285 1.77 -14.49 -10.47
N VAL A 286 0.74 -14.00 -11.16
CA VAL A 286 0.50 -12.58 -11.38
C VAL A 286 -0.90 -12.20 -10.89
N ILE A 287 -1.01 -10.98 -10.40
CA ILE A 287 -2.23 -10.29 -10.04
C ILE A 287 -2.50 -9.27 -11.14
N VAL A 288 -3.70 -9.32 -11.70
CA VAL A 288 -4.19 -8.38 -12.71
C VAL A 288 -5.28 -7.54 -12.08
N THR A 289 -5.09 -6.24 -12.08
CA THR A 289 -6.01 -5.27 -11.50
C THR A 289 -6.56 -4.41 -12.62
N VAL A 290 -7.88 -4.42 -12.76
CA VAL A 290 -8.60 -3.65 -13.78
C VAL A 290 -9.47 -2.63 -13.06
N LYS A 291 -9.24 -1.35 -13.34
CA LYS A 291 -10.13 -0.26 -12.93
C LYS A 291 -11.18 -0.02 -14.02
N GLU A 292 -12.45 -0.13 -13.65
CA GLU A 292 -13.62 0.14 -14.50
C GLU A 292 -14.10 1.60 -14.39
#